data_AF-A0A9Q3W543-F1
#
_entry.id   AF-A0A9Q3W543-F1
#
_cell.length_a   1.000
_cell.length_b   1.000
_cell.length_c   1.000
_cell.angle_alpha   90.00
_cell.angle_beta   90.00
_cell.angle_gamma   90.00
#
_symmetry.space_group_name_H-M   'P 1'
#
loop_
_entity.id
_entity.type
_entity.pdbx_description
1 polymer ?
#
loop_
_entity_poly.entity_id
_entity_poly.type
_entity_poly.pdbx_seq_one_letter_code
_entity_poly.pdbx_strand_id
1 'polypeptide(L)'
;MMRFPSFPANAALILVASLIAGCGGSDDDTTSTTGDSASVDAVLPVGPAPSSDLDGVEEVGIGMGDMDPTTAPIEFDDKPAPIDAPNNAVSSRLDELEEQQDDLFEELQYKTRDLQDAMAAHVEEVAASLAALTARMEKAEAGINEANERLEALEKKITAVADQKARVASARAAARRDQPTAPFLLTGVESRGGIDYVGVTPRSATGLADIRFMAIGDQYQGWVLSGISERFATFKVRRETVTVPFSSSDPAP
;
A
#
# COMPACT_ATOMS: atom_id res chain seq x y z
N MET A 1 -2.90 -30.07 -23.41
CA MET A 1 -3.96 -29.35 -22.66
C MET A 1 -3.30 -28.46 -21.61
N MET A 2 -3.16 -27.16 -21.87
CA MET A 2 -3.05 -26.14 -20.80
C MET A 2 -3.74 -24.87 -21.30
N ARG A 3 -4.72 -24.41 -20.51
CA ARG A 3 -5.65 -23.31 -20.75
C ARG A 3 -5.03 -21.99 -20.25
N PHE A 4 -5.19 -20.92 -21.03
CA PHE A 4 -5.04 -19.54 -20.58
C PHE A 4 -6.23 -19.15 -19.69
N PRO A 5 -6.05 -18.44 -18.57
CA PRO A 5 -7.14 -17.70 -17.96
C PRO A 5 -7.31 -16.34 -18.67
N SER A 6 -8.51 -16.19 -19.21
CA SER A 6 -9.12 -14.97 -19.73
C SER A 6 -9.50 -14.05 -18.57
N PHE A 7 -9.16 -12.77 -18.64
CA PHE A 7 -9.70 -11.74 -17.74
C PHE A 7 -10.82 -11.00 -18.47
N PRO A 8 -12.05 -10.91 -17.91
CA PRO A 8 -13.10 -10.09 -18.49
C PRO A 8 -12.93 -8.61 -18.12
N ALA A 9 -13.32 -7.80 -19.10
CA ALA A 9 -13.39 -6.36 -19.04
C ALA A 9 -14.60 -5.86 -18.23
N ASN A 10 -14.40 -4.72 -17.56
CA ASN A 10 -15.29 -3.56 -17.52
C ASN A 10 -16.73 -3.73 -16.97
N ALA A 11 -17.00 -3.15 -15.80
CA ALA A 11 -18.30 -2.55 -15.50
C ALA A 11 -18.15 -1.47 -14.41
N ALA A 12 -18.13 -0.21 -14.83
CA ALA A 12 -18.39 0.93 -13.98
C ALA A 12 -19.89 0.96 -13.61
N LEU A 13 -20.20 1.24 -12.34
CA LEU A 13 -21.52 1.75 -11.98
C LEU A 13 -21.39 2.75 -10.84
N ILE A 14 -21.63 4.01 -11.20
CA ILE A 14 -21.84 5.16 -10.32
C ILE A 14 -23.21 4.98 -9.66
N LEU A 15 -23.29 5.20 -8.35
CA LEU A 15 -24.57 5.56 -7.72
C LEU A 15 -24.31 6.55 -6.58
N VAL A 16 -24.61 7.81 -6.88
CA VAL A 16 -24.81 8.89 -5.91
C VAL A 16 -26.29 8.86 -5.53
N ALA A 17 -26.59 8.78 -4.24
CA ALA A 17 -27.87 9.22 -3.69
C ALA A 17 -27.76 9.52 -2.19
N SER A 18 -27.92 10.79 -1.84
CA SER A 18 -28.35 11.26 -0.51
C SER A 18 -29.88 11.42 -0.53
N LEU A 19 -30.57 11.12 0.58
CA LEU A 19 -31.79 11.76 1.13
C LEU A 19 -32.27 10.90 2.34
N ILE A 20 -32.20 11.37 3.59
CA ILE A 20 -33.24 12.10 4.37
C ILE A 20 -34.57 11.34 4.56
N ALA A 21 -34.78 10.93 5.83
CA ALA A 21 -35.99 10.80 6.65
C ALA A 21 -37.41 10.65 6.00
N GLY A 22 -38.18 9.69 6.51
CA GLY A 22 -39.66 9.68 6.40
C GLY A 22 -40.32 8.39 6.92
N CYS A 23 -41.31 8.54 7.81
CA CYS A 23 -42.02 7.50 8.58
C CYS A 23 -43.04 6.65 7.79
N GLY A 24 -43.41 5.49 8.40
CA GLY A 24 -44.63 4.70 8.15
C GLY A 24 -44.38 3.47 7.24
N GLY A 25 -44.87 2.26 7.47
CA GLY A 25 -45.89 1.68 8.35
C GLY A 25 -46.53 0.49 7.61
N SER A 26 -46.85 -0.60 8.32
CA SER A 26 -47.64 -1.82 7.95
C SER A 26 -47.02 -2.99 7.16
N ASP A 27 -46.92 -4.12 7.88
CA ASP A 27 -47.50 -5.48 7.66
C ASP A 27 -47.33 -6.18 6.28
N ASP A 28 -46.60 -7.31 6.21
CA ASP A 28 -47.14 -8.67 6.42
C ASP A 28 -46.08 -9.80 6.25
N ASP A 29 -46.43 -10.95 6.82
CA ASP A 29 -45.84 -12.30 6.97
C ASP A 29 -44.89 -12.94 5.90
N THR A 30 -43.85 -13.67 6.35
CA THR A 30 -43.65 -15.14 6.19
C THR A 30 -42.19 -15.67 6.34
N THR A 31 -42.02 -16.56 7.31
CA THR A 31 -41.22 -17.82 7.38
C THR A 31 -39.70 -17.88 7.08
N SER A 32 -38.95 -18.10 8.19
CA SER A 32 -37.87 -19.09 8.45
C SER A 32 -36.84 -19.48 7.36
N THR A 33 -35.55 -19.41 7.72
CA THR A 33 -34.64 -20.58 7.89
C THR A 33 -33.16 -20.13 8.04
N THR A 34 -32.61 -20.45 9.22
CA THR A 34 -31.23 -20.92 9.48
C THR A 34 -30.02 -20.03 9.14
N GLY A 35 -29.32 -19.62 10.21
CA GLY A 35 -27.92 -20.03 10.35
C GLY A 35 -26.87 -18.92 10.39
N ASP A 36 -26.39 -18.70 11.60
CA ASP A 36 -24.99 -18.39 11.94
C ASP A 36 -24.51 -16.93 11.77
N SER A 37 -24.64 -16.16 12.86
CA SER A 37 -23.86 -14.95 13.10
C SER A 37 -23.03 -15.18 14.35
N ALA A 38 -21.73 -15.37 14.14
CA ALA A 38 -20.73 -15.35 15.20
C ALA A 38 -20.63 -13.92 15.76
N SER A 39 -21.26 -13.69 16.91
CA SER A 39 -21.00 -12.53 17.76
C SER A 39 -19.90 -12.88 18.76
N VAL A 40 -18.75 -12.26 18.57
CA VAL A 40 -17.72 -12.06 19.57
C VAL A 40 -17.99 -10.71 20.22
N ASP A 41 -18.41 -10.68 21.49
CA ASP A 41 -17.93 -9.64 22.40
C ASP A 41 -18.22 -9.90 23.89
N ALA A 42 -17.26 -9.44 24.71
CA ALA A 42 -17.35 -9.04 26.11
C ALA A 42 -17.70 -10.08 27.20
N VAL A 43 -16.69 -10.86 27.60
CA VAL A 43 -16.57 -11.34 29.00
C VAL A 43 -16.04 -10.18 29.84
N LEU A 44 -16.88 -9.68 30.75
CA LEU A 44 -16.50 -8.75 31.81
C LEU A 44 -15.58 -9.46 32.82
N PRO A 45 -14.45 -8.86 33.24
CA PRO A 45 -13.71 -9.36 34.39
C PRO A 45 -14.45 -8.99 35.68
N VAL A 46 -15.17 -9.95 36.25
CA VAL A 46 -15.63 -9.87 37.65
C VAL A 46 -14.40 -10.06 38.54
N GLY A 47 -13.94 -8.98 39.15
CA GLY A 47 -12.92 -9.02 40.19
C GLY A 47 -13.42 -9.79 41.42
N PRO A 48 -12.51 -10.43 42.19
CA PRO A 48 -12.88 -11.21 43.36
C PRO A 48 -13.46 -10.32 44.47
N ALA A 49 -14.52 -10.82 45.12
CA ALA A 49 -15.13 -10.22 46.30
C ALA A 49 -14.12 -10.10 47.46
N PRO A 50 -14.22 -9.07 48.32
CA PRO A 50 -13.42 -9.02 49.53
C PRO A 50 -13.89 -10.10 50.52
N SER A 51 -12.95 -10.92 50.97
CA SER A 51 -13.11 -11.83 52.11
C SER A 51 -13.39 -11.02 53.37
N SER A 52 -14.52 -11.31 54.02
CA SER A 52 -14.82 -10.84 55.36
C SER A 52 -14.10 -11.73 56.37
N ASP A 53 -12.85 -11.41 56.68
CA ASP A 53 -12.17 -11.93 57.87
C ASP A 53 -12.37 -10.91 59.01
N LEU A 54 -13.49 -11.06 59.73
CA LEU A 54 -13.68 -10.46 61.05
C LEU A 54 -13.44 -11.56 62.08
N ASP A 55 -12.18 -11.69 62.47
CA ASP A 55 -11.73 -12.52 63.57
C ASP A 55 -11.74 -11.67 64.85
N GLY A 56 -12.44 -12.16 65.87
CA GLY A 56 -12.25 -11.83 67.29
C GLY A 56 -12.77 -10.46 67.78
N VAL A 57 -13.86 -10.45 68.55
CA VAL A 57 -13.80 -10.34 70.03
C VAL A 57 -15.18 -10.55 70.66
N GLU A 58 -15.26 -11.59 71.49
CA GLU A 58 -15.95 -11.68 72.79
C GLU A 58 -17.43 -11.23 72.88
N GLU A 59 -18.29 -12.25 72.76
CA GLU A 59 -19.65 -12.33 73.28
C GLU A 59 -19.69 -12.04 74.79
N VAL A 60 -20.05 -10.80 75.17
CA VAL A 60 -20.39 -10.49 76.56
C VAL A 60 -21.80 -11.03 76.83
N GLY A 61 -21.85 -12.23 77.38
CA GLY A 61 -23.06 -12.83 77.92
C GLY A 61 -23.67 -11.96 79.02
N ILE A 62 -24.92 -11.55 78.83
CA ILE A 62 -25.76 -10.97 79.88
C ILE A 62 -26.15 -12.13 80.81
N GLY A 63 -25.30 -12.41 81.79
CA GLY A 63 -25.57 -13.31 82.89
C GLY A 63 -26.46 -12.64 83.94
N MET A 64 -27.73 -13.03 83.95
CA MET A 64 -28.64 -12.86 85.09
C MET A 64 -28.04 -13.58 86.30
N GLY A 65 -27.58 -12.83 87.30
CA GLY A 65 -27.03 -13.36 88.56
C GLY A 65 -27.52 -12.54 89.73
N ASP A 66 -28.25 -13.23 90.62
CA ASP A 66 -28.71 -12.90 91.97
C ASP A 66 -28.64 -11.47 92.49
N MET A 67 -29.82 -10.95 92.80
CA MET A 67 -30.04 -9.72 93.54
C MET A 67 -30.24 -10.05 95.03
N ASP A 68 -29.19 -9.86 95.81
CA ASP A 68 -29.23 -9.86 97.28
C ASP A 68 -29.04 -8.41 97.77
N PRO A 69 -30.06 -7.74 98.36
CA PRO A 69 -29.95 -6.34 98.75
C PRO A 69 -29.31 -6.23 100.14
N THR A 70 -28.02 -6.56 100.24
CA THR A 70 -27.23 -6.19 101.42
C THR A 70 -26.84 -4.72 101.31
N THR A 71 -27.57 -3.90 102.05
CA THR A 71 -27.26 -2.50 102.33
C THR A 71 -26.01 -2.45 103.21
N ALA A 72 -24.85 -2.30 102.59
CA ALA A 72 -23.62 -1.87 103.24
C ALA A 72 -23.45 -0.35 103.02
N PRO A 73 -23.05 0.43 104.04
CA PRO A 73 -22.87 1.87 103.91
C PRO A 73 -21.83 2.18 102.83
N ILE A 74 -22.17 3.08 101.93
CA ILE A 74 -21.23 3.71 101.00
C ILE A 74 -20.22 4.49 101.86
N GLU A 75 -19.05 3.91 102.08
CA GLU A 75 -17.85 4.69 102.41
C GLU A 75 -17.43 5.41 101.12
N PHE A 76 -17.68 6.71 101.07
CA PHE A 76 -17.01 7.60 100.14
C PHE A 76 -15.53 7.67 100.55
N ASP A 77 -14.73 6.74 100.02
CA ASP A 77 -13.30 6.98 99.88
C ASP A 77 -13.13 7.88 98.64
N ASP A 78 -13.29 9.17 98.88
CA ASP A 78 -13.21 10.26 97.90
C ASP A 78 -11.76 10.42 97.44
N LYS A 79 -11.33 9.53 96.55
CA LYS A 79 -10.19 9.76 95.68
C LYS A 79 -10.65 9.68 94.23
N PRO A 80 -11.12 10.80 93.65
CA PRO A 80 -11.39 10.84 92.22
C PRO A 80 -10.06 10.59 91.51
N ALA A 81 -9.94 9.45 90.82
CA ALA A 81 -8.98 9.38 89.72
C ALA A 81 -9.35 10.54 88.78
N PRO A 82 -8.43 11.46 88.43
CA PRO A 82 -8.79 12.66 87.68
C PRO A 82 -9.51 12.27 86.38
N ILE A 83 -10.81 12.56 86.32
CA ILE A 83 -11.65 12.36 85.12
C ILE A 83 -11.10 13.18 83.95
N ASP A 84 -10.28 14.19 84.24
CA ASP A 84 -9.56 15.03 83.30
C ASP A 84 -8.50 14.29 82.48
N ALA A 85 -7.93 13.19 82.98
CA ALA A 85 -6.89 12.44 82.29
C ALA A 85 -7.39 11.71 81.01
N PRO A 86 -8.48 10.91 81.05
CA PRO A 86 -9.03 10.30 79.85
C PRO A 86 -9.63 11.32 78.87
N ASN A 87 -10.25 12.40 79.34
CA ASN A 87 -10.80 13.44 78.47
C ASN A 87 -9.70 14.20 77.72
N ASN A 88 -8.59 14.57 78.38
CA ASN A 88 -7.44 15.17 77.69
C ASN A 88 -6.84 14.22 76.64
N ALA A 89 -6.75 12.93 76.93
CA ALA A 89 -6.24 11.95 75.96
C ALA A 89 -7.15 11.80 74.74
N VAL A 90 -8.47 11.91 74.90
CA VAL A 90 -9.42 11.93 73.78
C VAL A 90 -9.30 13.22 72.97
N SER A 91 -9.18 14.38 73.63
CA SER A 91 -8.97 15.67 72.95
C SER A 91 -7.69 15.69 72.13
N SER A 92 -6.56 15.25 72.68
CA SER A 92 -5.29 15.20 71.92
C SER A 92 -5.38 14.29 70.69
N ARG A 93 -6.08 13.15 70.80
CA ARG A 93 -6.29 12.24 69.65
C ARG A 93 -7.22 12.84 68.59
N LEU A 94 -8.15 13.71 68.99
CA LEU A 94 -9.02 14.42 68.06
C LEU A 94 -8.21 15.46 67.28
N ASP A 95 -7.35 16.22 67.97
CA ASP A 95 -6.46 17.20 67.36
C ASP A 95 -5.47 16.52 66.38
N GLU A 96 -4.87 15.38 66.78
CA GLU A 96 -3.99 14.58 65.92
C GLU A 96 -4.72 14.03 64.69
N LEU A 97 -6.00 13.66 64.82
CA LEU A 97 -6.79 13.13 63.71
C LEU A 97 -7.22 14.24 62.74
N GLU A 98 -7.50 15.44 63.24
CA GLU A 98 -7.81 16.62 62.42
C GLU A 98 -6.58 17.05 61.60
N GLU A 99 -5.40 17.06 62.21
CA GLU A 99 -4.13 17.33 61.51
C GLU A 99 -3.86 16.26 60.42
N GLN A 100 -4.06 14.97 60.74
CA GLN A 100 -3.94 13.90 59.74
C GLN A 100 -4.94 14.03 58.59
N GLN A 101 -6.16 14.50 58.86
CA GLN A 101 -7.18 14.71 57.85
C GLN A 101 -6.80 15.86 56.90
N ASP A 102 -6.26 16.96 57.45
CA ASP A 102 -5.82 18.12 56.68
C ASP A 102 -4.61 17.77 55.79
N ASP A 103 -3.61 17.07 56.35
CA ASP A 103 -2.45 16.59 55.59
C ASP A 103 -2.86 15.68 54.43
N LEU A 104 -3.78 14.74 54.68
CA LEU A 104 -4.29 13.83 53.65
C LEU A 104 -5.04 14.59 52.55
N PHE A 105 -5.81 15.61 52.92
CA PHE A 105 -6.55 16.42 51.96
C PHE A 105 -5.61 17.24 51.07
N GLU A 106 -4.56 17.83 51.63
CA GLU A 106 -3.54 18.53 50.86
C GLU A 106 -2.79 17.58 49.92
N GLU A 107 -2.43 16.37 50.40
CA GLU A 107 -1.80 15.34 49.57
C GLU A 107 -2.69 14.90 48.40
N LEU A 108 -4.00 14.71 48.65
CA LEU A 108 -4.96 14.36 47.61
C LEU A 108 -5.12 15.47 46.57
N GLN A 109 -5.17 16.73 47.00
CA GLN A 109 -5.24 17.87 46.07
C GLN A 109 -4.00 17.96 45.21
N TYR A 110 -2.81 17.82 45.81
CA TYR A 110 -1.54 17.82 45.10
C TYR A 110 -1.51 16.71 44.04
N LYS A 111 -1.81 15.46 44.43
CA LYS A 111 -1.85 14.32 43.50
C LYS A 111 -2.89 14.48 42.41
N THR A 112 -4.07 15.04 42.73
CA THR A 112 -5.12 15.29 41.73
C THR A 112 -4.65 16.32 40.71
N ARG A 113 -4.01 17.39 41.15
CA ARG A 113 -3.44 18.42 40.27
C ARG A 113 -2.32 17.87 39.40
N ASP A 114 -1.40 17.11 39.98
CA ASP A 114 -0.30 16.47 39.26
C ASP A 114 -0.83 15.52 38.17
N LEU A 115 -1.83 14.69 38.49
CA LEU A 115 -2.48 13.82 37.50
C LEU A 115 -3.19 14.61 36.40
N GLN A 116 -3.85 15.72 36.73
CA GLN A 116 -4.49 16.59 35.75
C GLN A 116 -3.47 17.23 34.81
N ASP A 117 -2.37 17.73 35.34
CA ASP A 117 -1.28 18.34 34.57
C ASP A 117 -0.61 17.28 33.67
N ALA A 118 -0.36 16.07 34.19
CA ALA A 118 0.18 14.95 33.42
C ALA A 118 -0.76 14.52 32.30
N MET A 119 -2.07 14.44 32.57
CA MET A 119 -3.07 14.11 31.56
C MET A 119 -3.17 15.21 30.49
N ALA A 120 -3.14 16.48 30.88
CA ALA A 120 -3.14 17.60 29.93
C ALA A 120 -1.93 17.55 28.99
N ALA A 121 -0.74 17.29 29.54
CA ALA A 121 0.48 17.11 28.75
C ALA A 121 0.37 15.91 27.77
N HIS A 122 -0.17 14.78 28.23
CA HIS A 122 -0.36 13.61 27.37
C HIS A 122 -1.40 13.88 26.25
N VAL A 123 -2.46 14.63 26.53
CA VAL A 123 -3.44 15.02 25.51
C VAL A 123 -2.81 15.93 24.47
N GLU A 124 -1.97 16.88 24.88
CA GLU A 124 -1.23 17.75 23.96
C GLU A 124 -0.27 16.95 23.08
N GLU A 125 0.47 16.00 23.65
CA GLU A 125 1.37 15.11 22.90
C GLU A 125 0.61 14.27 21.87
N VAL A 126 -0.52 13.67 22.28
CA VAL A 126 -1.36 12.88 21.36
C VAL A 126 -1.93 13.76 20.26
N ALA A 127 -2.41 14.96 20.57
CA ALA A 127 -2.91 15.91 19.58
C ALA A 127 -1.82 16.31 18.58
N ALA A 128 -0.60 16.58 19.06
CA ALA A 128 0.55 16.88 18.21
C ALA A 128 0.92 15.68 17.32
N SER A 129 0.89 14.46 17.86
CA SER A 129 1.16 13.23 17.11
C SER A 129 0.13 12.99 16.00
N LEU A 130 -1.15 13.25 16.29
CA LEU A 130 -2.24 13.12 15.33
C LEU A 130 -2.12 14.16 14.22
N ALA A 131 -1.85 15.42 14.56
CA ALA A 131 -1.60 16.47 13.59
C ALA A 131 -0.41 16.14 12.67
N ALA A 132 0.67 15.61 13.23
CA ALA A 132 1.83 15.17 12.47
C ALA A 132 1.50 13.99 11.54
N LEU A 133 0.67 13.04 11.98
CA LEU A 133 0.21 11.93 11.15
C LEU A 133 -0.69 12.41 10.01
N THR A 134 -1.65 13.28 10.30
CA THR A 134 -2.53 13.89 9.27
C THR A 134 -1.70 14.62 8.22
N ALA A 135 -0.73 15.44 8.62
CA ALA A 135 0.14 16.13 7.67
C ALA A 135 0.97 15.16 6.80
N ARG A 136 1.41 14.02 7.37
CA ARG A 136 2.09 12.97 6.61
C ARG A 136 1.15 12.28 5.62
N MET A 137 -0.10 12.04 5.99
CA MET A 137 -1.12 11.46 5.11
C MET A 137 -1.44 12.41 3.94
N GLU A 138 -1.70 13.68 4.21
CA GLU A 138 -1.95 14.68 3.16
C GLU A 138 -0.77 14.78 2.19
N LYS A 139 0.46 14.77 2.70
CA LYS A 139 1.66 14.75 1.85
C LYS A 139 1.77 13.47 1.02
N ALA A 140 1.42 12.32 1.59
CA ALA A 140 1.43 11.05 0.87
C ALA A 140 0.37 11.03 -0.24
N GLU A 141 -0.84 11.51 0.03
CA GLU A 141 -1.90 11.65 -0.97
C GLU A 141 -1.50 12.59 -2.12
N ALA A 142 -0.90 13.74 -1.81
CA ALA A 142 -0.36 14.63 -2.83
C ALA A 142 0.72 13.94 -3.69
N GLY A 143 1.62 13.18 -3.06
CA GLY A 143 2.66 12.41 -3.75
C GLY A 143 2.09 11.31 -4.65
N ILE A 144 1.03 10.64 -4.23
CA ILE A 144 0.31 9.63 -5.04
C ILE A 144 -0.34 10.28 -6.25
N ASN A 145 -1.00 11.42 -6.07
CA ASN A 145 -1.63 12.15 -7.18
C ASN A 145 -0.59 12.60 -8.21
N GLU A 146 0.53 13.18 -7.77
CA GLU A 146 1.62 13.56 -8.66
C GLU A 146 2.22 12.36 -9.41
N ALA A 147 2.39 11.21 -8.72
CA ALA A 147 2.88 9.99 -9.36
C ALA A 147 1.90 9.48 -10.43
N ASN A 148 0.60 9.51 -10.17
CA ASN A 148 -0.43 9.12 -11.14
C ASN A 148 -0.42 10.03 -12.38
N GLU A 149 -0.33 11.35 -12.20
CA GLU A 149 -0.22 12.29 -13.33
C GLU A 149 1.02 12.01 -14.20
N ARG A 150 2.15 11.70 -13.55
CA ARG A 150 3.39 11.33 -14.26
C ARG A 150 3.23 10.02 -15.03
N LEU A 151 2.57 9.03 -14.45
CA LEU A 151 2.28 7.75 -15.11
C LEU A 151 1.39 7.96 -16.34
N GLU A 152 0.29 8.71 -16.22
CA GLU A 152 -0.56 9.02 -17.39
C GLU A 152 0.21 9.76 -18.50
N ALA A 153 1.08 10.70 -18.13
CA ALA A 153 1.91 11.41 -19.09
C ALA A 153 2.92 10.49 -19.79
N LEU A 154 3.49 9.53 -19.06
CA LEU A 154 4.39 8.50 -19.61
C LEU A 154 3.65 7.55 -20.55
N GLU A 155 2.46 7.09 -20.16
CA GLU A 155 1.62 6.23 -21.00
C GLU A 155 1.26 6.90 -22.32
N LYS A 156 0.84 8.18 -22.29
CA LYS A 156 0.58 8.97 -23.51
C LYS A 156 1.81 9.11 -24.41
N LYS A 157 3.00 9.25 -23.82
CA LYS A 157 4.25 9.31 -24.59
C LYS A 157 4.59 7.96 -25.21
N ILE A 158 4.40 6.87 -24.47
CA ILE A 158 4.66 5.51 -24.96
C ILE A 158 3.76 5.19 -26.15
N THR A 159 2.46 5.49 -26.06
CA THR A 159 1.51 5.26 -27.17
C THR A 159 1.87 6.11 -28.38
N ALA A 160 2.18 7.40 -28.20
CA ALA A 160 2.60 8.27 -29.30
C ALA A 160 3.87 7.76 -30.01
N VAL A 161 4.87 7.29 -29.25
CA VAL A 161 6.10 6.71 -29.81
C VAL A 161 5.81 5.39 -30.53
N ALA A 162 4.95 4.54 -29.97
CA ALA A 162 4.55 3.28 -30.60
C ALA A 162 3.83 3.54 -31.95
N ASP A 163 2.89 4.49 -31.98
CA ASP A 163 2.18 4.89 -33.19
C ASP A 163 3.11 5.47 -34.23
N GLN A 164 4.05 6.33 -33.82
CA GLN A 164 5.06 6.88 -34.73
C GLN A 164 5.92 5.77 -35.32
N LYS A 165 6.39 4.82 -34.50
CA LYS A 165 7.18 3.67 -34.96
C LYS A 165 6.38 2.81 -35.93
N ALA A 166 5.10 2.55 -35.66
CA ALA A 166 4.22 1.79 -36.55
C ALA A 166 4.03 2.48 -37.90
N ARG A 167 3.81 3.81 -37.90
CA ARG A 167 3.71 4.62 -39.13
C ARG A 167 5.00 4.62 -39.95
N VAL A 168 6.16 4.74 -39.30
CA VAL A 168 7.45 4.67 -39.99
C VAL A 168 7.68 3.27 -40.58
N ALA A 169 7.34 2.22 -39.85
CA ALA A 169 7.45 0.85 -40.33
C ALA A 169 6.53 0.59 -41.53
N SER A 170 5.28 1.05 -41.48
CA SER A 170 4.33 0.89 -42.58
C SER A 170 4.73 1.68 -43.81
N ALA A 171 5.19 2.93 -43.65
CA ALA A 171 5.73 3.73 -44.74
C ALA A 171 6.95 3.07 -45.39
N ARG A 172 7.86 2.51 -44.59
CA ARG A 172 9.03 1.76 -45.10
C ARG A 172 8.62 0.48 -45.82
N ALA A 173 7.61 -0.23 -45.33
CA ALA A 173 7.09 -1.42 -46.00
C ALA A 173 6.41 -1.08 -47.33
N ALA A 174 5.65 0.02 -47.39
CA ALA A 174 5.07 0.53 -48.64
C ALA A 174 6.15 0.90 -49.65
N ALA A 175 7.17 1.67 -49.24
CA ALA A 175 8.29 2.03 -50.11
C ALA A 175 9.05 0.81 -50.65
N ARG A 176 9.17 -0.28 -49.87
CA ARG A 176 9.77 -1.53 -50.36
C ARG A 176 8.91 -2.27 -51.39
N ARG A 177 7.58 -2.17 -51.33
CA ARG A 177 6.70 -2.83 -52.31
C ARG A 177 6.76 -2.18 -53.70
N ASP A 178 6.97 -0.87 -53.74
CA ASP A 178 7.03 -0.12 -55.00
C ASP A 178 8.41 -0.19 -55.68
N GLN A 179 9.40 -0.78 -55.01
CA GLN A 179 10.76 -0.89 -55.54
C GLN A 179 10.86 -1.96 -56.66
N PRO A 180 11.47 -1.64 -57.82
CA PRO A 180 11.72 -2.61 -58.87
C PRO A 180 12.52 -3.81 -58.35
N THR A 181 12.08 -5.01 -58.71
CA THR A 181 12.81 -6.26 -58.39
C THR A 181 13.82 -6.56 -59.49
N ALA A 182 15.08 -6.80 -59.11
CA ALA A 182 16.14 -7.17 -60.05
C ALA A 182 15.87 -8.56 -60.68
N PRO A 183 15.99 -8.72 -62.01
CA PRO A 183 15.81 -9.99 -62.70
C PRO A 183 17.04 -10.93 -62.60
N PHE A 184 18.00 -10.57 -61.74
CA PHE A 184 19.27 -11.27 -61.55
C PHE A 184 19.62 -11.33 -60.06
N LEU A 185 20.59 -12.19 -59.74
CA LEU A 185 21.23 -12.31 -58.43
C LEU A 185 22.68 -11.80 -58.55
N LEU A 186 23.23 -11.34 -57.43
CA LEU A 186 24.64 -10.99 -57.36
C LEU A 186 25.41 -12.12 -56.68
N THR A 187 26.49 -12.58 -57.31
CA THR A 187 27.28 -13.72 -56.83
C THR A 187 28.49 -13.30 -56.01
N GLY A 188 29.13 -12.18 -56.34
CA GLY A 188 30.28 -11.67 -55.60
C GLY A 188 30.93 -10.46 -56.26
N VAL A 189 31.99 -9.95 -55.61
CA VAL A 189 32.85 -8.89 -56.13
C VAL A 189 34.20 -9.48 -56.51
N GLU A 190 34.72 -9.12 -57.68
CA GLU A 190 36.04 -9.53 -58.14
C GLU A 190 36.85 -8.29 -58.53
N SER A 191 38.09 -8.17 -58.05
CA SER A 191 38.99 -7.06 -58.39
C SER A 191 40.04 -7.50 -59.39
N ARG A 192 40.15 -6.80 -60.53
CA ARG A 192 41.15 -7.08 -61.58
C ARG A 192 41.82 -5.78 -61.98
N GLY A 193 43.14 -5.71 -61.81
CA GLY A 193 43.91 -4.52 -62.17
C GLY A 193 43.48 -3.25 -61.43
N GLY A 194 42.94 -3.38 -60.21
CA GLY A 194 42.43 -2.26 -59.41
C GLY A 194 41.02 -1.80 -59.77
N ILE A 195 40.33 -2.50 -60.68
CA ILE A 195 38.92 -2.25 -61.01
C ILE A 195 38.07 -3.36 -60.39
N ASP A 196 37.03 -2.97 -59.67
CA ASP A 196 36.07 -3.89 -59.07
C ASP A 196 34.93 -4.19 -60.04
N TYR A 197 34.62 -5.48 -60.14
CA TYR A 197 33.56 -6.04 -60.96
C TYR A 197 32.57 -6.77 -60.07
N VAL A 198 31.29 -6.66 -60.40
CA VAL A 198 30.21 -7.42 -59.75
C VAL A 198 29.78 -8.56 -60.65
N GLY A 199 29.77 -9.78 -60.11
CA GLY A 199 29.20 -10.95 -60.78
C GLY A 199 27.68 -10.93 -60.72
N VAL A 200 27.03 -10.87 -61.88
CA VAL A 200 25.58 -10.82 -62.08
C VAL A 200 25.12 -12.09 -62.78
N THR A 201 24.16 -12.77 -62.19
CA THR A 201 23.67 -14.07 -62.67
C THR A 201 22.17 -14.02 -62.88
N PRO A 202 21.63 -14.42 -64.05
CA PRO A 202 20.19 -14.53 -64.25
C PRO A 202 19.54 -15.42 -63.20
N ARG A 203 18.33 -15.10 -62.74
CA ARG A 203 17.63 -15.93 -61.73
C ARG A 203 17.31 -17.35 -62.21
N SER A 204 17.31 -17.59 -63.52
CA SER A 204 17.08 -18.89 -64.15
C SER A 204 18.36 -19.68 -64.44
N ALA A 205 19.54 -19.13 -64.14
CA ALA A 205 20.81 -19.78 -64.42
C ALA A 205 21.02 -21.01 -63.51
N THR A 206 21.63 -22.05 -64.07
CA THR A 206 21.91 -23.31 -63.36
C THR A 206 23.41 -23.58 -63.16
N GLY A 207 24.29 -22.70 -63.67
CA GLY A 207 25.75 -22.87 -63.54
C GLY A 207 26.54 -21.57 -63.59
N LEU A 208 27.83 -21.65 -63.22
CA LEU A 208 28.76 -20.52 -63.16
C LEU A 208 29.07 -19.90 -64.53
N ALA A 209 28.82 -20.62 -65.62
CA ALA A 209 29.03 -20.13 -66.99
C ALA A 209 28.12 -18.96 -67.36
N ASP A 210 26.99 -18.81 -66.67
CA ASP A 210 26.01 -17.74 -66.90
C ASP A 210 26.32 -16.45 -66.12
N ILE A 211 27.42 -16.44 -65.34
CA ILE A 211 27.84 -15.26 -64.57
C ILE A 211 28.42 -14.22 -65.52
N ARG A 212 27.90 -12.99 -65.44
CA ARG A 212 28.43 -11.83 -66.14
C ARG A 212 29.08 -10.86 -65.16
N PHE A 213 30.30 -10.42 -65.44
CA PHE A 213 30.95 -9.37 -64.67
C PHE A 213 30.57 -7.99 -65.20
N MET A 214 30.23 -7.07 -64.28
CA MET A 214 29.88 -5.69 -64.58
C MET A 214 30.74 -4.72 -63.76
N ALA A 215 31.33 -3.73 -64.41
CA ALA A 215 31.96 -2.59 -63.76
C ALA A 215 30.98 -1.43 -63.55
N ILE A 216 31.34 -0.46 -62.71
CA ILE A 216 30.52 0.75 -62.51
C ILE A 216 30.32 1.46 -63.85
N GLY A 217 29.07 1.72 -64.21
CA GLY A 217 28.65 2.29 -65.49
C GLY A 217 28.09 1.26 -66.49
N ASP A 218 28.36 -0.04 -66.30
CA ASP A 218 27.83 -1.09 -67.16
C ASP A 218 26.32 -1.29 -66.98
N GLN A 219 25.64 -1.72 -68.03
CA GLN A 219 24.20 -2.01 -68.00
C GLN A 219 23.89 -3.50 -68.22
N TYR A 220 22.87 -3.99 -67.52
CA TYR A 220 22.31 -5.32 -67.73
C TYR A 220 20.79 -5.28 -67.59
N GLN A 221 20.07 -5.66 -68.65
CA GLN A 221 18.59 -5.63 -68.71
C GLN A 221 17.97 -4.29 -68.27
N GLY A 222 18.63 -3.16 -68.56
CA GLY A 222 18.17 -1.81 -68.19
C GLY A 222 18.57 -1.36 -66.77
N TRP A 223 19.35 -2.16 -66.05
CA TRP A 223 19.93 -1.83 -64.75
C TRP A 223 21.38 -1.40 -64.92
N VAL A 224 21.72 -0.17 -64.55
CA VAL A 224 23.07 0.38 -64.65
C VAL A 224 23.76 0.30 -63.30
N LEU A 225 24.93 -0.36 -63.21
CA LEU A 225 25.68 -0.45 -61.97
C LEU A 225 26.21 0.94 -61.57
N SER A 226 25.80 1.45 -60.41
CA SER A 226 26.20 2.78 -59.93
C SER A 226 27.21 2.74 -58.78
N GLY A 227 27.30 1.63 -58.05
CA GLY A 227 28.21 1.52 -56.93
C GLY A 227 28.32 0.09 -56.44
N ILE A 228 29.51 -0.25 -55.96
CA ILE A 228 29.88 -1.57 -55.45
C ILE A 228 30.21 -1.39 -53.96
N SER A 229 29.75 -2.33 -53.14
CA SER A 229 30.09 -2.42 -51.72
C SER A 229 30.31 -3.89 -51.37
N GLU A 230 30.86 -4.17 -50.19
CA GLU A 230 31.18 -5.56 -49.80
C GLU A 230 29.93 -6.46 -49.67
N ARG A 231 28.77 -5.89 -49.31
CA ARG A 231 27.55 -6.64 -49.00
C ARG A 231 26.40 -6.44 -49.98
N PHE A 232 26.53 -5.48 -50.88
CA PHE A 232 25.50 -5.16 -51.87
C PHE A 232 26.10 -4.38 -53.03
N ALA A 233 25.36 -4.31 -54.14
CA ALA A 233 25.62 -3.36 -55.20
C ALA A 233 24.38 -2.47 -55.42
N THR A 234 24.62 -1.25 -55.89
CA THR A 234 23.55 -0.28 -56.19
C THR A 234 23.40 -0.13 -57.70
N PHE A 235 22.16 -0.11 -58.15
CA PHE A 235 21.82 -0.01 -59.57
C PHE A 235 20.86 1.13 -59.82
N LYS A 236 21.01 1.82 -60.95
CA LYS A 236 20.04 2.80 -61.45
C LYS A 236 19.09 2.12 -62.44
N VAL A 237 17.79 2.22 -62.20
CA VAL A 237 16.72 1.71 -63.07
C VAL A 237 15.56 2.70 -63.09
N ARG A 238 15.09 3.12 -64.27
CA ARG A 238 13.91 4.02 -64.43
C ARG A 238 13.90 5.26 -63.49
N ARG A 239 15.08 5.86 -63.25
CA ARG A 239 15.35 7.01 -62.35
C ARG A 239 15.40 6.71 -60.84
N GLU A 240 15.25 5.46 -60.43
CA GLU A 240 15.42 5.01 -59.05
C GLU A 240 16.78 4.35 -58.84
N THR A 241 17.36 4.51 -57.65
CA THR A 241 18.53 3.73 -57.21
C THR A 241 18.06 2.60 -56.32
N VAL A 242 18.29 1.37 -56.77
CA VAL A 242 17.90 0.13 -56.08
C VAL A 242 19.14 -0.56 -55.54
N THR A 243 19.08 -0.98 -54.28
CA THR A 243 20.15 -1.75 -53.63
C THR A 243 19.85 -3.23 -53.75
N VAL A 244 20.74 -3.99 -54.37
CA VAL A 244 20.64 -5.44 -54.52
C VAL A 244 21.71 -6.09 -53.65
N PRO A 245 21.36 -6.96 -52.68
CA PRO A 245 22.34 -7.65 -51.86
C PRO A 245 23.04 -8.76 -52.64
N PHE A 246 24.27 -9.11 -52.22
CA PHE A 246 24.86 -10.37 -52.65
C PHE A 246 24.07 -11.53 -52.08
N SER A 247 23.84 -12.56 -52.89
CA SER A 247 23.32 -13.83 -52.39
C SER A 247 24.36 -14.35 -51.39
N SER A 248 24.03 -14.34 -50.10
CA SER A 248 24.87 -14.98 -49.10
C SER A 248 24.99 -16.45 -49.50
N SER A 249 26.19 -16.89 -49.85
CA SER A 249 26.50 -18.31 -49.74
C SER A 249 26.36 -18.65 -48.26
N ASP A 250 25.35 -19.43 -47.91
CA ASP A 250 25.32 -20.11 -46.63
C ASP A 250 26.66 -20.86 -46.47
N PRO A 251 27.50 -20.56 -45.46
CA PRO A 251 28.62 -21.44 -45.17
C PRO A 251 28.01 -22.76 -44.68
N ALA A 252 28.08 -23.78 -45.53
CA ALA A 252 27.63 -25.13 -45.19
C ALA A 252 28.25 -25.60 -43.86
N PRO A 253 27.50 -26.38 -43.06
CA PRO A 253 27.81 -26.70 -41.66
C PRO A 253 29.10 -27.50 -41.45
#